data_AF-A0A535HF73-F1
#
_entry.id   AF-A0A535HF73-F1
#
_cell.length_a   1.000
_cell.length_b   1.000
_cell.length_c   1.000
_cell.angle_alpha   90.00
_cell.angle_beta   90.00
_cell.angle_gamma   90.00
#
_symmetry.space_group_name_H-M   'P 1'
#
loop_
_entity.id
_entity.type
_entity.pdbx_description
1 polymer ?
#
loop_
_entity_poly.entity_id
_entity_poly.type
_entity_poly.pdbx_seq_one_letter_code
_entity_poly.pdbx_strand_id
1 'polypeptide(L)' 'CGMVHPDVLRRVGYDPSRYQGFAFGGGIERLAMLRTGAPDIRLFYQNDLRYLEQF' A
#
# COMPACT_ATOMS: atom_id res chain seq x y z
N CYS A 1 5.19 -6.59 -5.41
CA CYS A 1 6.50 -5.92 -5.23
C CYS A 1 7.41 -6.30 -6.40
N GLY A 2 8.52 -5.59 -6.61
CA GLY A 2 9.45 -5.93 -7.68
C GLY A 2 10.61 -4.95 -7.79
N MET A 3 11.51 -5.25 -8.73
CA MET A 3 12.62 -4.36 -9.06
C MET A 3 12.09 -3.10 -9.76
N VAL A 4 12.66 -1.96 -9.41
CA VAL A 4 12.34 -0.67 -10.06
C VAL A 4 12.84 -0.72 -11.50
N HIS A 5 11.97 -0.37 -12.44
CA HIS A 5 12.33 -0.36 -13.86
C HIS A 5 13.43 0.68 -14.14
N PRO A 6 14.48 0.36 -14.92
CA PRO A 6 15.59 1.28 -15.24
C PRO A 6 15.16 2.67 -15.73
N ASP A 7 14.10 2.74 -16.55
CA ASP A 7 13.53 4.02 -17.02
C ASP A 7 13.06 4.94 -15.88
N VAL A 8 12.55 4.38 -14.78
CA VAL A 8 12.12 5.16 -13.61
C VAL A 8 13.33 5.83 -12.96
N LEU A 9 14.42 5.08 -12.78
CA LEU A 9 15.68 5.61 -12.26
C LEU A 9 16.27 6.69 -13.17
N ARG A 10 16.26 6.47 -14.49
CA ARG A 10 16.72 7.47 -15.47
C ARG A 10 15.94 8.79 -15.39
N ARG A 11 14.61 8.72 -15.23
CA ARG A 11 13.75 9.90 -15.16
C ARG A 11 13.99 10.79 -13.94
N VAL A 12 14.59 10.25 -12.89
CA VAL A 12 14.99 11.01 -11.69
C VAL A 12 16.51 11.24 -11.59
N GLY A 13 17.25 11.00 -12.68
CA GLY A 13 18.67 11.31 -12.78
C GLY A 13 19.64 10.23 -12.27
N TYR A 14 19.17 9.02 -11.97
CA TYR A 14 20.03 7.91 -11.57
C TYR A 14 20.41 7.01 -12.76
N ASP A 15 21.68 6.62 -12.81
CA ASP A 15 22.22 5.64 -13.77
C ASP A 15 21.88 4.20 -13.33
N PRO A 16 21.03 3.46 -14.09
CA PRO A 16 20.61 2.11 -13.72
C PRO A 16 21.72 1.05 -13.78
N SER A 17 22.86 1.35 -14.40
CA SER A 17 24.02 0.43 -14.39
C SER A 17 24.78 0.47 -13.06
N ARG A 18 24.68 1.59 -12.33
CA ARG A 18 25.32 1.82 -11.03
C ARG A 18 24.36 1.59 -9.86
N TYR A 19 23.09 1.92 -10.06
CA TYR A 19 22.07 1.88 -9.02
C TYR A 19 20.92 0.94 -9.39
N GLN A 20 20.51 0.11 -8.42
CA GLN A 20 19.33 -0.73 -8.49
C GLN A 20 18.38 -0.36 -7.37
N GLY A 21 17.08 -0.64 -7.54
CA GLY A 21 16.07 -0.38 -6.53
C GLY A 21 15.00 -1.46 -6.53
N PHE A 22 14.31 -1.60 -5.40
CA PHE A 22 13.09 -2.40 -5.28
C PHE A 22 11.96 -1.50 -4.78
N ALA A 23 10.74 -1.82 -5.18
CA ALA A 23 9.53 -1.14 -4.71
C ALA A 23 8.43 -2.14 -4.34
N PHE A 24 7.62 -1.74 -3.37
CA PHE A 24 6.43 -2.47 -2.97
C PHE A 24 5.33 -1.50 -2.57
N GLY A 25 4.10 -1.99 -2.59
CA GLY A 25 2.93 -1.27 -2.14
C GLY A 25 1.95 -2.25 -1.53
N GLY A 26 1.22 -1.79 -0.51
CA GLY A 26 0.15 -2.54 0.13
C GLY A 26 -1.00 -1.58 0.42
N GLY A 27 -2.22 -2.00 0.13
CA GLY A 27 -3.42 -1.25 0.49
C GLY A 27 -3.70 -1.42 1.99
N ILE A 28 -3.71 -0.31 2.72
CA ILE A 28 -3.88 -0.31 4.18
C ILE A 28 -5.25 -0.90 4.55
N GLU A 29 -6.30 -0.54 3.82
CA GLU A 29 -7.65 -1.02 4.02
C GLU A 29 -7.74 -2.53 3.79
N ARG A 30 -7.06 -3.04 2.76
CA ARG A 30 -7.05 -4.49 2.49
C ARG A 30 -6.35 -5.26 3.60
N LEU A 31 -5.24 -4.74 4.11
CA LEU A 31 -4.54 -5.34 5.24
C LEU A 31 -5.39 -5.29 6.51
N ALA A 32 -6.06 -4.17 6.77
CA ALA A 32 -6.98 -4.02 7.89
C ALA A 32 -8.13 -5.03 7.80
N MET A 33 -8.79 -5.17 6.65
CA MET A 33 -9.88 -6.14 6.44
C MET A 33 -9.42 -7.58 6.71
N LEU A 34 -8.23 -7.98 6.25
CA LEU A 34 -7.70 -9.31 6.52
C LEU A 34 -7.37 -9.51 7.99
N ARG A 35 -6.89 -8.46 8.66
CA ARG A 35 -6.50 -8.52 10.08
C ARG A 35 -7.71 -8.59 11.01
N THR A 36 -8.76 -7.83 10.70
CA THR A 36 -9.93 -7.64 11.57
C THR A 36 -11.13 -8.49 11.15
N GLY A 37 -11.11 -9.05 9.94
CA GLY A 37 -12.26 -9.74 9.36
C GLY A 37 -13.37 -8.79 8.91
N ALA A 38 -13.08 -7.50 8.71
CA ALA A 38 -14.08 -6.53 8.27
C ALA A 38 -14.73 -6.99 6.95
N PRO A 39 -16.07 -7.15 6.91
CA PRO A 39 -16.75 -7.74 5.76
C PRO A 39 -16.87 -6.77 4.58
N ASP A 40 -16.69 -5.46 4.83
CA ASP A 40 -16.92 -4.41 3.85
C ASP A 40 -15.99 -3.22 4.10
N ILE A 41 -15.35 -2.74 3.03
CA ILE A 41 -14.45 -1.58 3.05
C ILE A 41 -15.17 -0.27 3.40
N ARG A 42 -16.48 -0.18 3.14
CA ARG A 42 -17.28 1.04 3.39
C ARG A 42 -17.35 1.39 4.88
N LEU A 43 -17.21 0.40 5.76
CA LEU A 43 -17.24 0.59 7.21
C LEU A 43 -16.11 1.53 7.69
N PHE A 44 -14.98 1.58 6.99
CA PHE A 44 -13.89 2.50 7.31
C PHE A 44 -14.21 3.98 6.99
N TYR A 45 -15.20 4.25 6.14
CA TYR A 45 -15.53 5.61 5.69
C TYR A 45 -16.83 6.16 6.28
N GLN A 46 -17.65 5.30 6.88
CA GLN A 46 -18.95 5.70 7.44
C GLN A 46 -18.87 6.36 8.82
N ASN A 47 -17.74 6.22 9.52
CA ASN A 47 -17.51 6.78 10.86
C ASN A 47 -18.60 6.38 11.90
N ASP A 48 -19.15 5.16 11.79
CA ASP A 48 -20.11 4.63 12.76
C ASP A 48 -19.39 4.26 14.06
N LEU A 49 -19.75 4.90 15.17
CA LEU A 49 -19.14 4.65 16.48
C LEU A 49 -19.22 3.17 16.88
N ARG A 50 -20.30 2.46 16.54
CA ARG A 50 -20.47 1.04 16.87
C ARG A 50 -19.44 0.15 16.18
N TYR A 51 -18.93 0.58 15.04
CA TYR A 51 -17.86 -0.10 14.33
C TYR A 51 -16.49 0.29 14.89
N LEU A 52 -16.28 1.58 15.17
CA LEU A 52 -15.02 2.10 15.70
C LEU A 52 -14.70 1.57 17.11
N GLU A 53 -15.70 1.35 17.95
CA GLU A 53 -15.57 0.79 19.31
C GLU A 53 -15.15 -0.70 19.34
N GLN A 54 -15.06 -1.37 18.19
CA GLN A 54 -14.65 -2.79 18.11
C GLN A 54 -13.12 -2.98 18.09
N PHE A 55 -12.36 -1.89 18.08
CA PHE A 55 -10.90 -1.88 17.92
C PHE A 55 -10.17 -1.25 19.11
#